data_AF-A0A439RDG0-F1
#
_entry.id   AF-A0A439RDG0-F1
#
_cell.length_a   1.000
_cell.length_b   1.000
_cell.length_c   1.000
_cell.angle_alpha   90.00
_cell.angle_beta   90.00
_cell.angle_gamma   90.00
#
_symmetry.space_group_name_H-M   'P 1'
#
loop_
_entity.id
_entity.type
_entity.pdbx_description
1 polymer ?
#
loop_
_entity_poly.entity_id
_entity_poly.type
_entity_poly.pdbx_seq_one_letter_code
_entity_poly.pdbx_strand_id
1 'polypeptide(L)' 'NGMVYVRGHARDFDHWAEQGATGWRFADVLPYFKRMEDSNGGENGWRGHDGPLTVQRGSRTNPL' A
#
# COMPACT_ATOMS: atom_id res chain seq x y z
N ASN A 1 -15.68 -9.86 1.33
CA ASN A 1 -14.49 -8.99 1.46
C ASN A 1 -14.67 -8.16 2.73
N GLY A 2 -13.71 -8.17 3.66
CA GLY A 2 -13.81 -7.46 4.95
C GLY A 2 -13.41 -5.98 4.91
N MET A 3 -13.24 -5.39 3.71
CA MET A 3 -12.74 -4.04 3.49
C MET A 3 -11.36 -3.77 4.11
N VAL A 4 -10.54 -4.83 4.22
CA VAL A 4 -9.16 -4.74 4.69
C VAL A 4 -8.24 -4.47 3.50
N TYR A 5 -7.44 -3.41 3.59
CA TYR A 5 -6.44 -3.05 2.58
C TYR A 5 -5.03 -3.26 3.14
N VAL A 6 -4.26 -4.16 2.55
CA VAL A 6 -2.87 -4.47 2.90
C VAL A 6 -2.06 -4.64 1.61
N ARG A 7 -0.91 -3.97 1.51
CA ARG A 7 -0.03 -4.05 0.33
C ARG A 7 0.82 -5.32 0.27
N GLY A 8 1.09 -5.96 1.41
CA GLY A 8 2.15 -6.96 1.57
C GLY A 8 3.43 -6.37 2.14
N HIS A 9 4.42 -7.22 2.45
CA HIS A 9 5.70 -6.79 3.02
C HIS A 9 6.73 -6.55 1.91
N ALA A 10 7.55 -5.50 2.00
CA ALA A 10 8.49 -5.12 0.95
C ALA A 10 9.45 -6.26 0.55
N ARG A 11 9.90 -7.05 1.53
CA ARG A 11 10.79 -8.21 1.29
C ARG A 11 10.14 -9.28 0.41
N ASP A 12 8.82 -9.43 0.41
CA ASP A 12 8.16 -10.44 -0.43
C ASP A 12 8.30 -10.08 -1.91
N PHE A 13 8.11 -8.79 -2.23
CA PHE A 13 8.30 -8.22 -3.56
C PHE A 13 9.76 -8.33 -4.02
N ASP A 14 10.69 -7.95 -3.16
CA ASP A 14 12.13 -8.02 -3.46
C ASP A 14 12.56 -9.48 -3.70
N HIS A 15 12.04 -10.42 -2.90
CA HIS A 15 12.30 -11.83 -3.06
C HIS A 15 11.75 -12.37 -4.39
N TRP A 16 10.56 -11.95 -4.82
CA TRP A 16 10.05 -12.33 -6.14
C TRP A 16 10.95 -11.83 -7.26
N ALA A 17 11.44 -10.60 -7.16
CA ALA A 17 12.39 -10.06 -8.13
C ALA A 17 13.72 -10.84 -8.16
N GLU A 18 14.23 -11.27 -7.00
CA GLU A 18 15.39 -12.15 -6.90
C GLU A 18 15.15 -13.53 -7.52
N GLN A 19 13.94 -14.05 -7.43
CA GLN A 19 13.54 -15.32 -8.06
C GLN A 19 13.29 -15.21 -9.58
N GLY A 20 13.50 -14.04 -10.18
CA GLY A 20 13.39 -13.83 -11.63
C GLY A 20 12.19 -13.01 -12.07
N ALA A 21 11.30 -12.59 -11.15
CA ALA A 21 10.21 -11.65 -11.45
C ALA A 21 10.77 -10.21 -11.59
N THR A 22 11.58 -9.98 -12.60
CA THR A 22 12.23 -8.68 -12.83
C THR A 22 11.18 -7.56 -12.96
N GLY A 23 11.37 -6.45 -12.24
CA GLY A 23 10.40 -5.35 -12.19
C GLY A 23 9.32 -5.49 -11.11
N TRP A 24 9.40 -6.52 -10.26
CA TRP A 24 8.48 -6.71 -9.13
C TRP A 24 9.09 -6.32 -7.77
N ARG A 25 10.25 -5.64 -7.73
CA ARG A 25 10.78 -5.15 -6.45
C ARG A 25 9.80 -4.16 -5.85
N PHE A 26 9.84 -4.01 -4.52
CA PHE A 26 8.90 -3.10 -3.86
C PHE A 26 8.99 -1.67 -4.42
N ALA A 27 10.21 -1.22 -4.76
CA ALA A 27 10.45 0.08 -5.37
C ALA A 27 9.81 0.24 -6.77
N ASP A 28 9.75 -0.84 -7.56
CA ASP A 28 9.17 -0.83 -8.90
C ASP A 28 7.64 -0.76 -8.85
N VAL A 29 7.03 -1.42 -7.85
CA VAL A 29 5.58 -1.47 -7.69
C VAL A 29 5.01 -0.29 -6.88
N LEU A 30 5.83 0.38 -6.07
CA LEU A 30 5.42 1.49 -5.21
C LEU A 30 4.70 2.64 -5.97
N PRO A 31 5.14 3.10 -7.16
CA PRO A 31 4.43 4.12 -7.91
C PRO A 31 3.00 3.73 -8.27
N TYR A 32 2.75 2.43 -8.55
CA TYR A 32 1.41 1.94 -8.87
C TYR A 32 0.51 1.93 -7.64
N PHE A 33 1.02 1.51 -6.48
CA PHE A 33 0.28 1.62 -5.22
C PHE A 33 -0.08 3.08 -4.93
N LYS A 34 0.87 4.01 -5.09
CA LYS A 34 0.62 5.44 -4.89
C LYS A 34 -0.39 6.02 -5.89
N ARG A 35 -0.45 5.52 -7.13
CA ARG A 35 -1.44 5.96 -8.12
C ARG A 35 -2.85 5.42 -7.82
N MET A 36 -2.95 4.26 -7.20
CA MET A 36 -4.25 3.64 -6.89
C MET A 36 -4.88 4.21 -5.63
N GLU A 37 -4.08 4.59 -4.64
CA GLU A 37 -4.56 5.03 -3.33
C GLU A 37 -4.89 6.52 -3.26
N ASP A 38 -5.99 6.82 -2.56
CA ASP A 38 -6.25 8.08 -1.87
C ASP A 38 -6.27 7.79 -0.37
N SER A 39 -5.12 7.93 0.28
CA SER A 39 -4.97 7.62 1.70
C SER A 39 -5.04 8.86 2.56
N ASN A 40 -6.00 8.90 3.48
CA ASN A 40 -6.17 9.97 4.47
C ASN A 40 -5.15 9.90 5.63
N GLY A 41 -4.10 9.08 5.53
CA GLY A 41 -3.04 8.99 6.53
C GLY A 41 -1.92 7.99 6.20
N GLY A 42 -0.73 8.22 6.76
CA GLY A 42 0.47 7.40 6.54
C GLY A 42 1.74 8.26 6.47
N GLU A 43 2.89 7.63 6.24
CA GLU A 43 4.15 8.36 6.11
C GLU A 43 4.27 9.04 4.73
N ASN A 44 4.77 10.27 4.75
CA ASN A 44 5.03 11.06 3.55
C ASN A 44 5.96 10.30 2.59
N GLY A 45 5.61 10.30 1.30
CA GLY A 45 6.39 9.62 0.27
C GLY A 45 6.03 8.16 0.05
N TRP A 46 5.32 7.51 0.98
CA TRP A 46 4.95 6.10 0.86
C TRP A 46 3.50 5.86 0.44
N ARG A 47 2.60 6.83 0.64
CA ARG A 47 1.17 6.74 0.30
C ARG A 47 0.79 7.59 -0.91
N GLY A 48 -0.28 7.19 -1.59
CA GLY A 48 -0.99 7.97 -2.60
C GLY A 48 -2.10 8.81 -1.99
N HIS A 49 -2.43 9.94 -2.60
CA HIS A 49 -3.49 10.85 -2.14
C HIS A 49 -4.47 11.29 -3.26
N ASP A 50 -4.25 10.82 -4.50
CA ASP A 50 -4.99 11.26 -5.68
C ASP A 50 -5.62 10.08 -6.45
N GLY A 51 -5.55 8.88 -5.88
CA GLY A 51 -6.02 7.66 -6.51
C GLY A 51 -7.52 7.41 -6.31
N PRO A 52 -8.13 6.51 -7.09
CA PRO A 52 -9.56 6.21 -6.99
C PRO A 52 -9.95 5.37 -5.77
N LEU A 53 -9.00 4.76 -5.05
CA LEU A 53 -9.27 3.91 -3.89
C LEU A 53 -9.04 4.68 -2.58
N THR A 54 -10.12 5.11 -1.94
CA THR A 54 -10.03 5.74 -0.63
C THR A 54 -9.61 4.72 0.44
N VAL A 55 -8.46 4.95 1.09
CA VAL A 55 -7.92 4.11 2.16
C VAL A 55 -7.89 4.93 3.46
N GLN A 56 -8.75 4.56 4.40
CA GLN A 56 -8.84 5.21 5.70
C GLN A 56 -8.67 4.20 6.83
N ARG A 57 -8.03 4.62 7.92
CA ARG A 57 -8.06 3.86 9.17
C ARG A 57 -9.46 3.93 9.76
N GLY A 58 -10.02 2.79 10.14
CA GLY A 58 -11.32 2.73 10.82
C GLY A 58 -11.32 3.62 12.07
N SER A 59 -12.40 4.37 12.28
CA SER A 59 -12.55 5.22 13.46
C SER A 59 -12.62 4.34 14.70
N ARG A 60 -11.63 4.47 15.59
CA ARG A 60 -11.65 3.79 16.90
C ARG A 60 -12.24 4.73 17.94
N THR A 61 -13.56 4.86 17.96
CA THR A 61 -14.25 5.52 19.07
C THR A 61 -14.47 4.47 20.16
N ASN A 62 -13.61 4.47 21.18
CA ASN A 62 -13.80 3.64 22.36
C ASN A 62 -14.41 4.51 23.47
N PRO A 63 -15.63 4.22 23.95
CA PRO A 63 -16.25 4.94 25.07
C PRO A 63 -15.76 4.48 26.46
N LEU A 64 -14.78 3.55 26.54
CA LEU A 64 -14.09 3.12 27.76
C LEU A 64 -12.66 3.66 27.83
#